data_AF-A0AAU2LF20-F1
#
_entry.id   AF-A0AAU2LF20-F1
#
_cell.length_a   1.000
_cell.length_b   1.000
_cell.length_c   1.000
_cell.angle_alpha   90.00
_cell.angle_beta   90.00
_cell.angle_gamma   90.00
#
_symmetry.space_group_name_H-M   'P 1'
#
loop_
_entity.id
_entity.type
_entity.pdbx_description
1 polymer ?
#
loop_
_entity_poly.entity_id
_entity_poly.type
_entity_poly.pdbx_seq_one_letter_code
_entity_poly.pdbx_strand_id
1 'polypeptide(L)'
;MQRSNWPLLDGRTRPLKMKEWGDLAVMDPDAGKQPRGHGFLAAEKDWLHIDAGNALENPIVTLYTGDDPGAESGWDEVEEITVISTTGFLALCDSGYEPLRKENLATAGAGPYLIRVHASDRSSDGKKPRFLIQVIPGERTGAEAEPVSSTIEESAGPLLVRTSFEQPDEWARLLQVLEGGSEHYKSITVIDNPAYAGFTADQIQARIGRDDEDWPNSTVVLIADERTLASADFPLLAVNNLPDEDDDPFRITLAAAGSFVVNLELANTGFGEWGRGVDADGVYREEHY
;
A
#
# COMPACT_ATOMS: atom_id res chain seq x y z
N MET A 1 -25.04 1.75 -17.20
CA MET A 1 -25.02 3.02 -17.97
C MET A 1 -25.21 2.75 -19.47
N GLN A 2 -25.93 3.58 -20.23
CA GLN A 2 -26.14 3.38 -21.67
C GLN A 2 -24.99 4.00 -22.49
N ARG A 3 -24.12 3.14 -23.06
CA ARG A 3 -22.80 3.48 -23.64
C ARG A 3 -22.80 4.09 -25.05
N SER A 4 -23.82 3.87 -25.88
CA SER A 4 -23.56 3.59 -27.30
C SER A 4 -23.05 4.72 -28.20
N ASN A 5 -22.93 5.99 -27.77
CA ASN A 5 -22.55 7.11 -28.65
C ASN A 5 -21.91 8.34 -27.95
N TRP A 6 -21.28 8.17 -26.78
CA TRP A 6 -20.68 9.33 -26.12
C TRP A 6 -19.37 9.73 -26.82
N PRO A 7 -19.16 11.02 -27.16
CA PRO A 7 -17.89 11.48 -27.70
C PRO A 7 -16.76 11.25 -26.69
N LEU A 8 -15.57 10.97 -27.19
CA LEU A 8 -14.35 11.02 -26.38
C LEU A 8 -14.13 12.46 -25.92
N LEU A 9 -13.79 12.62 -24.65
CA LEU A 9 -13.13 13.84 -24.21
C LEU A 9 -11.67 13.77 -24.68
N ASP A 10 -11.18 14.82 -25.30
CA ASP A 10 -9.77 14.98 -25.67
C ASP A 10 -9.32 16.36 -25.18
N GLY A 11 -8.34 16.38 -24.27
CA GLY A 11 -7.89 17.58 -23.60
C GLY A 11 -8.75 18.02 -22.42
N ARG A 12 -8.71 19.31 -22.10
CA ARG A 12 -9.24 19.87 -20.85
C ARG A 12 -10.66 20.41 -20.98
N THR A 13 -11.54 20.10 -20.04
CA THR A 13 -12.87 20.72 -19.96
C THR A 13 -12.81 22.11 -19.35
N ARG A 14 -13.89 22.87 -19.55
CA ARG A 14 -14.19 24.02 -18.68
C ARG A 14 -14.63 23.51 -17.30
N PRO A 15 -14.41 24.27 -16.22
CA PRO A 15 -14.85 23.88 -14.89
C PRO A 15 -16.34 23.53 -14.84
N LEU A 16 -16.62 22.30 -14.42
CA LEU A 16 -17.95 21.73 -14.23
C LEU A 16 -18.39 22.01 -12.80
N LYS A 17 -19.54 22.66 -12.64
CA LYS A 17 -20.15 22.85 -11.33
C LYS A 17 -21.09 21.70 -11.04
N MET A 18 -20.90 21.07 -9.88
CA MET A 18 -21.82 20.05 -9.42
C MET A 18 -23.15 20.64 -8.99
N LYS A 19 -24.22 19.85 -9.17
CA LYS A 19 -25.58 20.22 -8.76
C LYS A 19 -25.82 19.95 -7.29
N GLU A 20 -25.27 18.85 -6.81
CA GLU A 20 -25.39 18.39 -5.43
C GLU A 20 -23.99 18.18 -4.86
N TRP A 21 -23.89 18.36 -3.54
CA TRP A 21 -22.69 18.03 -2.80
C TRP A 21 -22.58 16.51 -2.63
N GLY A 22 -21.36 16.00 -2.72
CA GLY A 22 -21.07 14.60 -2.46
C GLY A 22 -19.81 14.16 -3.20
N ASP A 23 -19.41 12.94 -2.91
CA ASP A 23 -18.26 12.30 -3.51
C ASP A 23 -18.40 12.15 -5.02
N LEU A 24 -17.25 11.99 -5.67
CA LEU A 24 -17.15 11.78 -7.09
C LEU A 24 -16.74 10.34 -7.37
N ALA A 25 -17.14 9.83 -8.53
CA ALA A 25 -16.67 8.53 -8.99
C ALA A 25 -16.22 8.58 -10.45
N VAL A 26 -15.15 7.87 -10.78
CA VAL A 26 -14.80 7.54 -12.16
C VAL A 26 -15.02 6.04 -12.35
N MET A 27 -15.95 5.65 -13.21
CA MET A 27 -16.37 4.25 -13.30
C MET A 27 -16.53 3.77 -14.73
N ASP A 28 -16.17 2.51 -14.94
CA ASP A 28 -16.61 1.74 -16.09
C ASP A 28 -18.09 1.37 -15.93
N PRO A 29 -18.92 1.34 -16.98
CA PRO A 29 -20.32 0.98 -16.85
C PRO A 29 -20.58 -0.46 -16.39
N ASP A 30 -19.59 -1.34 -16.47
CA ASP A 30 -19.63 -2.72 -15.93
C ASP A 30 -18.94 -2.82 -14.57
N ALA A 31 -18.65 -1.67 -13.94
CA ALA A 31 -18.02 -1.62 -12.63
C ALA A 31 -18.77 -2.45 -11.60
N GLY A 32 -18.01 -3.29 -10.90
CA GLY A 32 -18.54 -4.29 -9.99
C GLY A 32 -18.86 -3.74 -8.62
N LYS A 33 -17.93 -3.96 -7.67
CA LYS A 33 -18.11 -3.56 -6.27
C LYS A 33 -17.57 -2.14 -6.07
N GLN A 34 -18.28 -1.38 -5.25
CA GLN A 34 -17.79 -0.08 -4.79
C GLN A 34 -16.46 -0.27 -4.02
N PRO A 35 -15.47 0.62 -4.22
CA PRO A 35 -14.21 0.60 -3.48
C PRO A 35 -14.42 0.61 -1.98
N ARG A 36 -13.68 -0.28 -1.28
CA ARG A 36 -13.61 -0.30 0.18
C ARG A 36 -12.25 0.29 0.57
N GLY A 37 -12.23 1.58 0.83
CA GLY A 37 -11.03 2.31 1.24
C GLY A 37 -11.41 3.54 2.03
N HIS A 38 -10.50 3.97 2.89
CA HIS A 38 -10.58 5.24 3.61
C HIS A 38 -9.42 6.11 3.11
N GLY A 39 -9.71 7.29 2.59
CA GLY A 39 -8.70 8.16 2.00
C GLY A 39 -9.29 9.12 0.98
N PHE A 40 -8.43 9.93 0.36
CA PHE A 40 -8.83 10.84 -0.70
C PHE A 40 -9.25 10.09 -1.97
N LEU A 41 -8.49 9.07 -2.38
CA LEU A 41 -8.83 8.16 -3.47
C LEU A 41 -8.98 6.72 -2.97
N ALA A 42 -9.98 6.00 -3.51
CA ALA A 42 -10.11 4.55 -3.33
C ALA A 42 -10.55 3.92 -4.64
N ALA A 43 -9.81 2.92 -5.13
CA ALA A 43 -10.18 2.21 -6.37
C ALA A 43 -10.33 0.71 -6.16
N GLU A 44 -11.23 0.13 -6.95
CA GLU A 44 -11.41 -1.30 -7.16
C GLU A 44 -11.49 -1.51 -8.66
N LYS A 45 -10.54 -2.24 -9.24
CA LYS A 45 -10.40 -2.56 -10.68
C LYS A 45 -10.90 -1.48 -11.66
N ASP A 46 -12.20 -1.36 -11.87
CA ASP A 46 -12.90 -0.53 -12.85
C ASP A 46 -13.74 0.62 -12.25
N TRP A 47 -13.55 0.91 -10.95
CA TRP A 47 -14.24 1.92 -10.17
C TRP A 47 -13.23 2.71 -9.32
N LEU A 48 -13.21 4.03 -9.45
CA LEU A 48 -12.56 4.97 -8.54
C LEU A 48 -13.61 5.78 -7.79
N HIS A 49 -13.44 5.88 -6.48
CA HIS A 49 -14.12 6.81 -5.58
C HIS A 49 -13.16 7.93 -5.17
N ILE A 50 -13.67 9.16 -5.15
CA ILE A 50 -12.94 10.38 -4.81
C ILE A 50 -13.73 11.08 -3.71
N ASP A 51 -13.14 11.17 -2.51
CA ASP A 51 -13.72 11.86 -1.37
C ASP A 51 -13.78 13.37 -1.62
N ALA A 52 -14.98 13.94 -1.60
CA ALA A 52 -15.19 15.37 -1.81
C ALA A 52 -14.99 16.22 -0.55
N GLY A 53 -14.73 15.56 0.59
CA GLY A 53 -14.51 16.14 1.91
C GLY A 53 -15.77 16.73 2.55
N ASN A 54 -15.55 17.44 3.66
CA ASN A 54 -16.63 17.92 4.53
C ASN A 54 -17.15 19.33 4.17
N ALA A 55 -16.60 19.99 3.14
CA ALA A 55 -17.06 21.31 2.74
C ALA A 55 -18.49 21.23 2.17
N LEU A 56 -19.46 21.93 2.78
CA LEU A 56 -20.89 21.90 2.39
C LEU A 56 -21.21 22.66 1.09
N GLU A 57 -20.22 22.84 0.21
CA GLU A 57 -20.31 23.58 -1.03
C GLU A 57 -20.14 22.64 -2.23
N ASN A 58 -20.90 22.91 -3.30
CA ASN A 58 -20.84 22.07 -4.50
C ASN A 58 -19.44 22.11 -5.15
N PRO A 59 -18.84 20.94 -5.45
CA PRO A 59 -17.53 20.86 -6.09
C PRO A 59 -17.47 21.55 -7.45
N ILE A 60 -16.27 22.06 -7.76
CA ILE A 60 -15.89 22.49 -9.10
C ILE A 60 -14.88 21.49 -9.65
N VAL A 61 -15.26 20.78 -10.70
CA VAL A 61 -14.43 19.72 -11.30
C VAL A 61 -13.94 20.14 -12.67
N THR A 62 -12.65 20.00 -12.92
CA THR A 62 -12.04 20.12 -14.24
C THR A 62 -11.53 18.75 -14.66
N LEU A 63 -11.86 18.32 -15.87
CA LEU A 63 -11.40 17.05 -16.44
C LEU A 63 -10.30 17.33 -17.45
N TYR A 64 -9.35 16.41 -17.54
CA TYR A 64 -8.37 16.33 -18.61
C TYR A 64 -8.23 14.86 -19.03
N THR A 65 -8.19 14.61 -20.33
CA THR A 65 -7.90 13.28 -20.89
C THR A 65 -6.86 13.41 -22.01
N GLY A 66 -6.06 12.36 -22.21
CA GLY A 66 -5.04 12.32 -23.26
C GLY A 66 -3.64 12.05 -22.70
N ASP A 67 -2.62 12.55 -23.40
CA ASP A 67 -1.21 12.38 -23.00
C ASP A 67 -0.94 12.99 -21.63
N ASP A 68 -0.01 12.40 -20.85
CA ASP A 68 0.32 12.87 -19.51
C ASP A 68 0.83 14.34 -19.53
N PRO A 69 0.09 15.30 -18.96
CA PRO A 69 0.52 16.70 -18.90
C PRO A 69 1.45 16.97 -17.71
N GLY A 70 1.71 15.98 -16.86
CA GLY A 70 2.37 16.12 -15.57
C GLY A 70 1.44 16.66 -14.47
N ALA A 71 1.92 16.63 -13.24
CA ALA A 71 1.24 17.21 -12.08
C ALA A 71 1.29 18.74 -12.11
N GLU A 72 0.15 19.39 -11.81
CA GLU A 72 0.08 20.84 -11.66
C GLU A 72 0.49 21.26 -10.23
N SER A 73 1.20 22.38 -10.10
CA SER A 73 1.53 22.96 -8.79
C SER A 73 0.41 23.86 -8.24
N GLY A 74 0.41 24.12 -6.94
CA GLY A 74 -0.55 25.03 -6.30
C GLY A 74 -1.87 24.38 -5.87
N TRP A 75 -1.87 23.05 -5.74
CA TRP A 75 -2.97 22.27 -5.17
C TRP A 75 -2.60 21.80 -3.76
N ASP A 76 -3.60 21.68 -2.88
CA ASP A 76 -3.42 21.26 -1.48
C ASP A 76 -3.04 19.78 -1.37
N GLU A 77 -3.57 18.95 -2.27
CA GLU A 77 -3.42 17.49 -2.26
C GLU A 77 -3.40 16.98 -3.71
N VAL A 78 -2.49 16.06 -4.03
CA VAL A 78 -2.40 15.42 -5.35
C VAL A 78 -2.15 13.94 -5.15
N GLU A 79 -3.05 13.10 -5.64
CA GLU A 79 -2.91 11.65 -5.58
C GLU A 79 -3.10 11.03 -6.97
N GLU A 80 -2.51 9.86 -7.16
CA GLU A 80 -2.56 9.08 -8.39
C GLU A 80 -2.98 7.65 -8.08
N ILE A 81 -3.84 7.09 -8.95
CA ILE A 81 -4.30 5.71 -8.82
C ILE A 81 -4.61 5.13 -10.19
N THR A 82 -4.40 3.84 -10.37
CA THR A 82 -4.69 3.15 -11.63
C THR A 82 -6.09 2.55 -11.61
N VAL A 83 -6.85 2.77 -12.68
CA VAL A 83 -8.13 2.12 -12.97
C VAL A 83 -8.04 1.38 -14.29
N ILE A 84 -8.57 0.17 -14.35
CA ILE A 84 -8.65 -0.67 -15.54
C ILE A 84 -10.04 -0.51 -16.14
N SER A 85 -10.15 0.18 -17.28
CA SER A 85 -11.40 0.14 -18.05
C SER A 85 -11.51 -1.19 -18.78
N THR A 86 -12.53 -1.97 -18.44
CA THR A 86 -12.80 -3.27 -19.08
C THR A 86 -13.47 -3.11 -20.43
N THR A 87 -14.19 -2.00 -20.63
CA THR A 87 -15.00 -1.78 -21.84
C THR A 87 -14.51 -0.67 -22.74
N GLY A 88 -13.42 -0.01 -22.35
CA GLY A 88 -12.94 1.20 -23.02
C GLY A 88 -13.89 2.37 -22.84
N PHE A 89 -14.56 2.41 -21.70
CA PHE A 89 -15.46 3.46 -21.32
C PHE A 89 -15.26 3.81 -19.85
N LEU A 90 -15.00 5.08 -19.57
CA LEU A 90 -14.95 5.63 -18.22
C LEU A 90 -15.81 6.89 -18.19
N ALA A 91 -16.60 7.06 -17.13
CA ALA A 91 -17.42 8.25 -16.90
C ALA A 91 -17.18 8.84 -15.52
N LEU A 92 -17.09 10.17 -15.45
CA LEU A 92 -17.15 10.89 -14.19
C LEU A 92 -18.61 11.00 -13.73
N CYS A 93 -18.87 10.63 -12.49
CA CYS A 93 -20.18 10.53 -11.88
C CYS A 93 -20.25 11.27 -10.55
N ASP A 94 -21.45 11.65 -10.15
CA ASP A 94 -21.73 12.14 -8.80
C ASP A 94 -21.88 11.00 -7.78
N SER A 95 -22.22 11.37 -6.55
CA SER A 95 -22.49 10.46 -5.42
C SER A 95 -23.70 9.55 -5.62
N GLY A 96 -24.59 9.88 -6.56
CA GLY A 96 -25.67 9.00 -7.02
C GLY A 96 -25.24 8.05 -8.13
N TYR A 97 -23.96 8.08 -8.53
CA TYR A 97 -23.39 7.36 -9.66
C TYR A 97 -24.06 7.72 -10.99
N GLU A 98 -24.62 8.93 -11.07
CA GLU A 98 -25.12 9.49 -12.30
C GLU A 98 -23.97 10.23 -13.03
N PRO A 99 -23.77 9.95 -14.32
CA PRO A 99 -22.69 10.57 -15.06
C PRO A 99 -22.92 12.07 -15.24
N LEU A 100 -21.93 12.87 -14.84
CA LEU A 100 -21.99 14.34 -14.88
C LEU A 100 -22.11 14.89 -16.30
N ARG A 101 -21.52 14.16 -17.25
CA ARG A 101 -21.53 14.47 -18.67
C ARG A 101 -21.59 13.20 -19.50
N LYS A 102 -22.10 13.35 -20.73
CA LYS A 102 -22.08 12.31 -21.75
C LYS A 102 -20.76 12.34 -22.52
N GLU A 103 -19.65 12.12 -21.82
CA GLU A 103 -18.30 12.11 -22.37
C GLU A 103 -17.58 10.84 -21.91
N ASN A 104 -16.89 10.17 -22.83
CA ASN A 104 -16.08 9.00 -22.50
C ASN A 104 -14.63 9.46 -22.21
N LEU A 105 -14.12 9.09 -21.04
CA LEU A 105 -12.78 9.44 -20.58
C LEU A 105 -11.70 8.43 -21.01
N ALA A 106 -12.08 7.24 -21.48
CA ALA A 106 -11.17 6.18 -21.89
C ALA A 106 -10.68 6.37 -23.34
N THR A 107 -9.77 7.33 -23.55
CA THR A 107 -9.29 7.76 -24.88
C THR A 107 -8.52 6.70 -25.67
N ALA A 108 -7.95 5.70 -24.99
CA ALA A 108 -7.21 4.58 -25.61
C ALA A 108 -8.01 3.27 -25.69
N GLY A 109 -9.30 3.29 -25.39
CA GLY A 109 -10.13 2.08 -25.32
C GLY A 109 -9.91 1.28 -24.05
N ALA A 110 -10.14 -0.03 -24.09
CA ALA A 110 -10.01 -0.89 -22.91
C ALA A 110 -8.54 -1.02 -22.50
N GLY A 111 -8.27 -0.99 -21.19
CA GLY A 111 -6.92 -1.02 -20.66
C GLY A 111 -6.77 -0.20 -19.39
N PRO A 112 -5.53 -0.13 -18.86
CA PRO A 112 -5.21 0.66 -17.68
C PRO A 112 -5.21 2.15 -18.01
N TYR A 113 -5.65 2.94 -17.03
CA TYR A 113 -5.60 4.38 -17.01
C TYR A 113 -5.06 4.85 -15.66
N LEU A 114 -4.03 5.70 -15.69
CA LEU A 114 -3.61 6.47 -14.54
C LEU A 114 -4.59 7.62 -14.34
N ILE A 115 -5.20 7.69 -13.17
CA ILE A 115 -6.04 8.80 -12.77
C ILE A 115 -5.29 9.62 -11.73
N ARG A 116 -4.93 10.87 -12.09
CA ARG A 116 -4.33 11.86 -11.18
C ARG A 116 -5.39 12.84 -10.74
N VAL A 117 -5.63 12.95 -9.44
CA VAL A 117 -6.60 13.88 -8.87
C VAL A 117 -5.87 14.92 -8.04
N HIS A 118 -6.04 16.18 -8.41
CA HIS A 118 -5.58 17.32 -7.62
C HIS A 118 -6.79 17.91 -6.90
N ALA A 119 -6.69 18.12 -5.60
CA ALA A 119 -7.74 18.70 -4.77
C ALA A 119 -7.28 19.98 -4.09
N SER A 120 -8.23 20.90 -3.88
CA SER A 120 -8.04 22.07 -3.02
C SER A 120 -9.33 22.43 -2.32
N ASP A 121 -9.19 23.02 -1.12
CA ASP A 121 -10.30 23.51 -0.30
C ASP A 121 -11.33 22.42 0.11
N ARG A 122 -10.98 21.13 0.01
CA ARG A 122 -11.83 19.96 0.31
C ARG A 122 -12.44 19.98 1.73
N SER A 123 -11.73 20.58 2.68
CA SER A 123 -12.12 20.69 4.10
C SER A 123 -12.18 22.13 4.60
N SER A 124 -12.21 23.11 3.69
CA SER A 124 -12.25 24.54 4.04
C SER A 124 -13.68 25.05 4.07
N ASP A 125 -14.14 25.50 5.24
CA ASP A 125 -15.48 26.06 5.38
C ASP A 125 -15.66 27.35 4.55
N GLY A 126 -16.84 27.49 3.94
CA GLY A 126 -17.19 28.61 3.06
C GLY A 126 -16.45 28.68 1.72
N LYS A 127 -15.63 27.68 1.39
CA LYS A 127 -14.97 27.56 0.08
C LYS A 127 -15.51 26.37 -0.69
N LYS A 128 -15.48 26.46 -2.02
CA LYS A 128 -15.90 25.38 -2.90
C LYS A 128 -14.73 24.43 -3.14
N PRO A 129 -14.87 23.13 -2.87
CA PRO A 129 -13.88 22.13 -3.26
C PRO A 129 -13.58 22.23 -4.75
N ARG A 130 -12.29 22.16 -5.10
CA ARG A 130 -11.83 22.20 -6.49
C ARG A 130 -11.10 20.92 -6.79
N PHE A 131 -11.42 20.32 -7.94
CA PHE A 131 -10.79 19.12 -8.43
C PHE A 131 -10.26 19.32 -9.84
N LEU A 132 -9.04 18.84 -10.10
CA LEU A 132 -8.53 18.54 -11.43
C LEU A 132 -8.31 17.04 -11.53
N ILE A 133 -9.12 16.37 -12.35
CA ILE A 133 -9.02 14.93 -12.61
C ILE A 133 -8.41 14.76 -14.00
N GLN A 134 -7.21 14.18 -14.04
CA GLN A 134 -6.52 13.81 -15.27
C GLN A 134 -6.66 12.30 -15.46
N VAL A 135 -7.17 11.86 -16.61
CA VAL A 135 -7.32 10.45 -16.99
C VAL A 135 -6.38 10.17 -18.16
N ILE A 136 -5.33 9.43 -17.88
CA ILE A 136 -4.17 9.27 -18.76
C ILE A 136 -4.08 7.79 -19.19
N PRO A 137 -4.03 7.47 -20.49
CA PRO A 137 -3.85 6.09 -20.95
C PRO A 137 -2.56 5.46 -20.43
N GLY A 138 -2.64 4.20 -20.00
CA GLY A 138 -1.51 3.43 -19.51
C GLY A 138 -1.46 3.33 -18.00
N GLU A 139 -0.50 2.53 -17.52
CA GLU A 139 -0.11 2.51 -16.12
C GLU A 139 0.94 3.59 -15.88
N ARG A 140 1.11 3.99 -14.62
CA ARG A 140 2.16 4.92 -14.19
C ARG A 140 3.51 4.48 -14.79
N THR A 141 3.95 5.20 -15.82
CA THR A 141 5.23 4.94 -16.49
C THR A 141 6.27 5.83 -15.81
N GLY A 142 6.81 5.35 -14.69
CA GLY A 142 7.93 5.98 -14.01
C GLY A 142 7.56 6.79 -12.77
N ALA A 143 7.04 6.12 -11.76
CA ALA A 143 7.42 6.27 -10.34
C ALA A 143 6.68 5.15 -9.58
N GLU A 144 7.25 4.60 -8.51
CA GLU A 144 6.60 3.56 -7.73
C GLU A 144 5.21 4.02 -7.26
N ALA A 145 4.20 3.16 -7.42
CA ALA A 145 3.08 3.16 -6.50
C ALA A 145 3.64 2.67 -5.16
N GLU A 146 3.46 3.41 -4.07
CA GLU A 146 3.62 2.76 -2.76
C GLU A 146 2.59 1.63 -2.74
N PRO A 147 3.02 0.35 -2.62
CA PRO A 147 2.07 -0.74 -2.46
C PRO A 147 1.23 -0.44 -1.22
N VAL A 148 0.00 -0.93 -1.18
CA VAL A 148 -0.77 -1.00 0.06
C VAL A 148 0.11 -1.78 1.03
N SER A 149 0.83 -1.09 1.91
CA SER A 149 1.84 -1.72 2.74
C SER A 149 1.13 -2.76 3.60
N SER A 150 1.49 -4.02 3.43
CA SER A 150 0.95 -5.12 4.22
C SER A 150 0.99 -4.73 5.70
N THR A 151 -0.09 -5.05 6.42
CA THR A 151 -0.19 -4.75 7.85
C THR A 151 0.17 -5.98 8.67
N ILE A 152 0.68 -5.79 9.89
CA ILE A 152 0.98 -6.90 10.82
C ILE A 152 -0.32 -7.62 11.20
N GLU A 153 -1.39 -6.86 11.38
CA GLU A 153 -2.70 -7.31 11.83
C GLU A 153 -3.35 -8.33 10.89
N GLU A 154 -3.10 -8.19 9.58
CA GLU A 154 -3.70 -9.02 8.53
C GLU A 154 -2.74 -10.11 8.01
N SER A 155 -1.50 -10.12 8.49
CA SER A 155 -0.46 -11.06 8.04
C SER A 155 -0.35 -12.28 8.94
N ALA A 156 0.14 -13.38 8.36
CA ALA A 156 0.36 -14.64 9.06
C ALA A 156 1.70 -15.26 8.65
N GLY A 157 2.18 -16.19 9.47
CA GLY A 157 3.49 -16.83 9.28
C GLY A 157 4.66 -15.96 9.77
N PRO A 158 5.91 -16.37 9.48
CA PRO A 158 7.10 -15.59 9.81
C PRO A 158 7.07 -14.22 9.13
N LEU A 159 7.24 -13.14 9.92
CA LEU A 159 7.24 -11.78 9.37
C LEU A 159 8.63 -11.16 9.42
N LEU A 160 8.98 -10.37 8.41
CA LEU A 160 10.08 -9.42 8.43
C LEU A 160 9.51 -8.00 8.43
N VAL A 161 9.60 -7.30 9.56
CA VAL A 161 9.01 -5.97 9.72
C VAL A 161 10.08 -4.89 9.71
N ARG A 162 9.94 -3.89 8.83
CA ARG A 162 10.80 -2.70 8.82
C ARG A 162 10.30 -1.67 9.83
N THR A 163 11.19 -1.21 10.71
CA THR A 163 10.91 -0.13 11.67
C THR A 163 11.84 1.07 11.50
N SER A 164 12.95 0.95 10.76
CA SER A 164 13.82 2.08 10.40
C SER A 164 13.74 2.41 8.91
N PHE A 165 13.48 3.68 8.62
CA PHE A 165 13.28 4.21 7.27
C PHE A 165 14.40 5.17 6.82
N GLU A 166 15.43 5.36 7.66
CA GLU A 166 16.50 6.33 7.41
C GLU A 166 17.53 5.88 6.36
N GLN A 167 17.60 4.57 6.09
CA GLN A 167 18.59 3.95 5.19
C GLN A 167 17.89 3.15 4.07
N PRO A 168 17.26 3.83 3.08
CA PRO A 168 16.51 3.16 2.01
C PRO A 168 17.38 2.27 1.11
N ASP A 169 18.63 2.66 0.86
CA ASP A 169 19.55 1.86 0.02
C ASP A 169 19.94 0.54 0.69
N GLU A 170 20.18 0.55 2.01
CA GLU A 170 20.51 -0.67 2.77
C GLU A 170 19.28 -1.57 2.94
N TRP A 171 18.08 -0.99 3.05
CA TRP A 171 16.84 -1.75 3.00
C TRP A 171 16.65 -2.45 1.64
N ALA A 172 16.86 -1.75 0.53
CA ALA A 172 16.81 -2.34 -0.80
C ALA A 172 17.84 -3.47 -0.98
N ARG A 173 19.04 -3.30 -0.40
CA ARG A 173 20.06 -4.35 -0.38
C ARG A 173 19.64 -5.57 0.44
N LEU A 174 19.02 -5.37 1.59
CA LEU A 174 18.47 -6.45 2.41
C LEU A 174 17.42 -7.25 1.62
N LEU A 175 16.47 -6.57 0.98
CA LEU A 175 15.46 -7.20 0.12
C LEU A 175 16.08 -7.96 -1.04
N GLN A 176 17.09 -7.40 -1.70
CA GLN A 176 17.80 -8.08 -2.79
C GLN A 176 18.47 -9.38 -2.31
N VAL A 177 19.04 -9.41 -1.11
CA VAL A 177 19.62 -10.62 -0.52
C VAL A 177 18.54 -11.64 -0.17
N LEU A 178 17.39 -11.19 0.32
CA LEU A 178 16.25 -12.04 0.65
C LEU A 178 15.62 -12.67 -0.60
N GLU A 179 15.40 -11.89 -1.66
CA GLU A 179 14.86 -12.35 -2.96
C GLU A 179 15.85 -13.24 -3.72
N GLY A 180 17.14 -12.92 -3.68
CA GLY A 180 18.21 -13.70 -4.31
C GLY A 180 18.64 -14.91 -3.49
N GLY A 181 18.11 -15.06 -2.28
CA GLY A 181 18.44 -16.11 -1.33
C GLY A 181 17.84 -17.48 -1.67
N SER A 182 18.16 -18.46 -0.84
CA SER A 182 17.62 -19.83 -0.93
C SER A 182 16.10 -19.89 -0.77
N GLU A 183 15.49 -21.01 -1.17
CA GLU A 183 14.07 -21.35 -0.93
C GLU A 183 13.61 -21.16 0.53
N HIS A 184 14.55 -21.13 1.48
CA HIS A 184 14.32 -20.97 2.93
C HIS A 184 13.74 -19.60 3.35
N TYR A 185 13.72 -18.60 2.46
CA TYR A 185 13.08 -17.30 2.75
C TYR A 185 11.64 -17.20 2.24
N LYS A 186 11.13 -18.22 1.53
CA LYS A 186 9.81 -18.14 0.88
C LYS A 186 8.62 -18.01 1.83
N SER A 187 8.76 -18.48 3.07
CA SER A 187 7.71 -18.34 4.09
C SER A 187 7.71 -16.99 4.79
N ILE A 188 8.76 -16.17 4.61
CA ILE A 188 8.86 -14.86 5.25
C ILE A 188 8.02 -13.83 4.49
N THR A 189 7.07 -13.23 5.18
CA THR A 189 6.28 -12.11 4.66
C THR A 189 6.93 -10.78 5.06
N VAL A 190 7.27 -9.94 4.08
CA VAL A 190 7.87 -8.62 4.31
C VAL A 190 6.79 -7.57 4.59
N ILE A 191 6.95 -6.84 5.69
CA ILE A 191 6.08 -5.76 6.13
C ILE A 191 6.89 -4.45 6.08
N ASP A 192 6.76 -3.72 4.96
CA ASP A 192 7.37 -2.41 4.73
C ASP A 192 6.30 -1.32 4.82
N ASN A 193 5.89 -0.98 6.04
CA ASN A 193 4.82 -0.01 6.30
C ASN A 193 5.35 1.15 7.15
N PRO A 194 5.41 2.39 6.61
CA PRO A 194 5.87 3.57 7.36
C PRO A 194 5.12 3.84 8.67
N ALA A 195 3.90 3.32 8.83
CA ALA A 195 3.15 3.42 10.08
C ALA A 195 3.84 2.75 11.29
N TYR A 196 4.78 1.82 11.04
CA TYR A 196 5.55 1.11 12.07
C TYR A 196 6.93 1.73 12.31
N ALA A 197 7.21 2.90 11.73
CA ALA A 197 8.47 3.62 11.95
C ALA A 197 8.71 3.88 13.44
N GLY A 198 9.88 3.46 13.93
CA GLY A 198 10.31 3.62 15.32
C GLY A 198 9.62 2.70 16.33
N PHE A 199 8.84 1.71 15.89
CA PHE A 199 8.18 0.78 16.82
C PHE A 199 9.21 -0.14 17.50
N THR A 200 8.98 -0.38 18.78
CA THR A 200 9.68 -1.37 19.61
C THR A 200 9.14 -2.78 19.38
N ALA A 201 9.88 -3.80 19.82
CA ALA A 201 9.42 -5.20 19.76
C ALA A 201 8.03 -5.36 20.39
N ASP A 202 7.83 -4.92 21.63
CA ASP A 202 6.54 -5.01 22.33
C ASP A 202 5.39 -4.36 21.55
N GLN A 203 5.63 -3.22 20.88
CA GLN A 203 4.62 -2.54 20.07
C GLN A 203 4.28 -3.31 18.78
N ILE A 204 5.26 -4.01 18.20
CA ILE A 204 5.04 -4.91 17.06
C ILE A 204 4.26 -6.14 17.51
N GLN A 205 4.64 -6.77 18.62
CA GLN A 205 3.96 -7.95 19.17
C GLN A 205 2.48 -7.67 19.51
N ALA A 206 2.20 -6.49 20.06
CA ALA A 206 0.84 -6.07 20.39
C ALA A 206 -0.10 -5.93 19.17
N ARG A 207 0.45 -5.92 17.94
CA ARG A 207 -0.30 -5.82 16.68
C ARG A 207 -0.50 -7.14 15.96
N ILE A 208 0.15 -8.21 16.43
CA ILE A 208 0.02 -9.53 15.82
C ILE A 208 -1.44 -9.97 15.95
N GLY A 209 -2.08 -10.21 14.81
CA GLY A 209 -3.42 -10.77 14.78
C GLY A 209 -3.45 -12.11 15.51
N ARG A 210 -4.56 -12.40 16.17
CA ARG A 210 -4.77 -13.66 16.90
C ARG A 210 -6.02 -14.33 16.39
N ASP A 211 -6.04 -15.66 16.40
CA ASP A 211 -7.21 -16.44 16.03
C ASP A 211 -8.23 -16.55 17.20
N ASP A 212 -9.32 -17.29 16.97
CA ASP A 212 -10.39 -17.50 17.95
C ASP A 212 -9.91 -18.26 19.21
N GLU A 213 -8.76 -18.93 19.15
CA GLU A 213 -8.13 -19.65 20.28
C GLU A 213 -7.05 -18.80 20.98
N ASP A 214 -6.97 -17.50 20.65
CA ASP A 214 -5.96 -16.54 21.13
C ASP A 214 -4.53 -16.90 20.69
N TRP A 215 -4.39 -17.74 19.67
CA TRP A 215 -3.09 -18.11 19.10
C TRP A 215 -2.60 -17.04 18.13
N PRO A 216 -1.32 -16.64 18.17
CA PRO A 216 -0.79 -15.61 17.27
C PRO A 216 -0.72 -16.11 15.82
N ASN A 217 -1.18 -15.29 14.88
CA ASN A 217 -1.05 -15.54 13.44
C ASN A 217 0.41 -15.60 12.98
N SER A 218 1.32 -14.99 13.75
CA SER A 218 2.76 -15.03 13.55
C SER A 218 3.47 -15.45 14.83
N THR A 219 4.07 -16.64 14.83
CA THR A 219 4.81 -17.17 15.98
C THR A 219 6.19 -16.51 16.14
N VAL A 220 6.76 -15.98 15.06
CA VAL A 220 8.07 -15.33 15.04
C VAL A 220 8.06 -14.08 14.16
N VAL A 221 8.64 -13.00 14.68
CA VAL A 221 8.84 -11.77 13.93
C VAL A 221 10.33 -11.41 13.91
N LEU A 222 10.83 -11.08 12.73
CA LEU A 222 12.16 -10.51 12.50
C LEU A 222 12.00 -9.02 12.29
N ILE A 223 12.72 -8.20 13.06
CA ILE A 223 12.63 -6.73 12.98
C ILE A 223 13.90 -6.18 12.31
N ALA A 224 13.69 -5.39 11.26
CA ALA A 224 14.71 -4.58 10.59
C ALA A 224 14.66 -3.14 11.11
N ASP A 225 15.43 -2.88 12.17
CA ASP A 225 15.58 -1.56 12.77
C ASP A 225 16.89 -0.87 12.35
N GLU A 226 17.23 0.25 13.00
CA GLU A 226 18.44 1.02 12.68
C GLU A 226 19.71 0.17 12.76
N ARG A 227 19.83 -0.71 13.77
CA ARG A 227 21.00 -1.57 13.96
C ARG A 227 21.11 -2.62 12.85
N THR A 228 19.99 -3.14 12.37
CA THR A 228 19.97 -4.05 11.23
C THR A 228 20.55 -3.37 9.99
N LEU A 229 20.05 -2.18 9.65
CA LEU A 229 20.40 -1.48 8.42
C LEU A 229 21.78 -0.81 8.46
N ALA A 230 22.33 -0.56 9.66
CA ALA A 230 23.67 -0.01 9.83
C ALA A 230 24.82 -1.05 9.71
N SER A 231 24.50 -2.34 9.50
CA SER A 231 25.49 -3.42 9.48
C SER A 231 25.39 -4.27 8.21
N ALA A 232 26.54 -4.64 7.65
CA ALA A 232 26.64 -5.41 6.41
C ALA A 232 26.06 -6.82 6.48
N ASP A 233 25.98 -7.40 7.69
CA ASP A 233 25.47 -8.75 7.93
C ASP A 233 23.96 -8.76 8.27
N PHE A 234 23.31 -7.59 8.26
CA PHE A 234 21.89 -7.39 8.56
C PHE A 234 21.40 -8.16 9.81
N PRO A 235 21.90 -7.83 11.02
CA PRO A 235 21.50 -8.49 12.26
C PRO A 235 20.06 -8.10 12.63
N LEU A 236 19.10 -8.91 12.19
CA LEU A 236 17.67 -8.81 12.49
C LEU A 236 17.40 -9.11 13.96
N LEU A 237 16.46 -8.39 14.59
CA LEU A 237 15.99 -8.74 15.93
C LEU A 237 14.89 -9.80 15.80
N ALA A 238 15.16 -11.02 16.23
CA ALA A 238 14.19 -12.10 16.32
C ALA A 238 13.38 -11.96 17.61
N VAL A 239 12.06 -12.07 17.50
CA VAL A 239 11.11 -11.94 18.59
C VAL A 239 10.15 -13.13 18.57
N ASN A 240 10.02 -13.81 19.71
CA ASN A 240 9.08 -14.91 19.91
C ASN A 240 7.72 -14.36 20.34
N ASN A 241 6.63 -14.88 19.77
CA ASN A 241 5.27 -14.42 20.07
C ASN A 241 4.40 -15.50 20.71
N LEU A 242 4.96 -16.68 20.97
CA LEU A 242 4.23 -17.78 21.60
C LEU A 242 3.85 -17.41 23.04
N PRO A 243 2.58 -17.57 23.44
CA PRO A 243 2.06 -17.08 24.72
C PRO A 243 2.67 -17.77 25.95
N ASP A 244 3.21 -18.97 25.79
CA ASP A 244 3.79 -19.80 26.86
C ASP A 244 5.34 -19.78 26.87
N GLU A 245 5.97 -19.00 25.99
CA GLU A 245 7.43 -18.90 25.88
C GLU A 245 7.88 -17.46 26.15
N ASP A 246 8.63 -17.26 27.24
CA ASP A 246 9.22 -15.98 27.65
C ASP A 246 10.70 -15.91 27.25
N ASP A 247 10.99 -16.27 26.00
CA ASP A 247 12.35 -16.24 25.48
C ASP A 247 12.77 -14.80 25.14
N ASP A 248 13.93 -14.39 25.63
CA ASP A 248 14.49 -13.07 25.34
C ASP A 248 14.73 -12.87 23.83
N PRO A 249 14.34 -11.71 23.26
CA PRO A 249 14.70 -11.36 21.89
C PRO A 249 16.21 -11.35 21.67
N PHE A 250 16.66 -11.85 20.52
CA PHE A 250 18.08 -11.90 20.18
C PHE A 250 18.32 -11.47 18.73
N ARG A 251 19.58 -11.13 18.40
CA ARG A 251 19.94 -10.74 17.04
C ARG A 251 20.38 -11.96 16.24
N ILE A 252 19.95 -12.04 15.00
CA ILE A 252 20.33 -13.09 14.05
C ILE A 252 20.68 -12.44 12.70
N THR A 253 21.78 -12.87 12.09
CA THR A 253 22.12 -12.39 10.73
C THR A 253 21.08 -12.86 9.71
N LEU A 254 20.91 -12.10 8.63
CA LEU A 254 20.01 -12.48 7.56
C LEU A 254 20.33 -13.89 7.00
N ALA A 255 21.62 -14.22 6.87
CA ALA A 255 22.06 -15.54 6.39
C ALA A 255 21.56 -16.69 7.27
N ALA A 256 21.67 -16.57 8.60
CA ALA A 256 21.18 -17.57 9.54
C ALA A 256 19.64 -17.59 9.67
N ALA A 257 18.98 -16.45 9.42
CA ALA A 257 17.53 -16.30 9.62
C ALA A 257 16.67 -17.25 8.77
N GLY A 258 17.12 -17.59 7.56
CA GLY A 258 16.38 -18.54 6.70
C GLY A 258 16.33 -19.95 7.27
N SER A 259 17.49 -20.44 7.75
CA SER A 259 17.59 -21.74 8.42
C SER A 259 16.81 -21.76 9.74
N PHE A 260 16.89 -20.68 10.51
CA PHE A 260 16.12 -20.50 11.74
C PHE A 260 14.61 -20.61 11.52
N VAL A 261 14.06 -19.84 10.57
CA VAL A 261 12.62 -19.85 10.25
C VAL A 261 12.14 -21.24 9.87
N VAL A 262 12.86 -21.90 8.95
CA VAL A 262 12.49 -23.25 8.49
C VAL A 262 12.52 -24.27 9.62
N ASN A 263 13.53 -24.23 10.48
CA ASN A 263 13.62 -25.19 11.59
C ASN A 263 12.56 -24.94 12.68
N LEU A 264 12.15 -23.69 12.90
CA LEU A 264 11.01 -23.37 13.76
C LEU A 264 9.69 -23.87 13.15
N GLU A 265 9.45 -23.62 11.86
CA GLU A 265 8.22 -24.06 11.17
C GLU A 265 8.10 -25.60 11.13
N LEU A 266 9.22 -26.31 11.00
CA LEU A 266 9.27 -27.78 11.04
C LEU A 266 9.33 -28.36 12.46
N ALA A 267 9.38 -27.50 13.49
CA ALA A 267 9.55 -27.89 14.89
C ALA A 267 10.79 -28.79 15.15
N ASN A 268 11.88 -28.57 14.41
CA ASN A 268 13.16 -29.27 14.63
C ASN A 268 13.91 -28.74 15.85
N THR A 269 13.77 -27.43 16.12
CA THR A 269 14.42 -26.67 17.19
C THR A 269 13.45 -25.67 17.77
N GLY A 270 13.69 -25.18 19.00
CA GLY A 270 12.89 -24.12 19.63
C GLY A 270 13.57 -22.75 19.60
N PHE A 271 12.82 -21.66 19.78
CA PHE A 271 13.34 -20.29 19.70
C PHE A 271 14.52 -20.04 20.67
N GLY A 272 14.34 -20.36 21.95
CA GLY A 272 15.40 -20.21 22.96
C GLY A 272 16.66 -21.04 22.72
N GLU A 273 16.63 -22.07 21.87
CA GLU A 273 17.84 -22.81 21.47
C GLU A 273 18.79 -21.95 20.65
N TRP A 274 18.26 -21.17 19.71
CA TRP A 274 19.02 -20.25 18.88
C TRP A 274 19.52 -19.06 19.69
N GLY A 275 18.69 -18.53 20.59
CA GLY A 275 19.09 -17.43 21.49
C GLY A 275 20.29 -17.78 22.38
N ARG A 276 20.46 -19.05 22.76
CA ARG A 276 21.65 -19.51 23.53
C ARG A 276 22.91 -19.63 22.70
N GLY A 277 22.80 -19.68 21.37
CA GLY A 277 23.93 -19.80 20.44
C GLY A 277 24.48 -18.46 19.95
N VAL A 278 24.02 -17.32 20.49
CA VAL A 278 24.53 -16.00 20.10
C VAL A 278 26.01 -15.84 20.45
N ASP A 279 26.74 -15.15 19.58
CA ASP A 279 28.13 -14.81 19.82
C ASP A 279 28.27 -13.78 20.96
N ALA A 280 29.51 -13.48 21.35
CA ALA A 280 29.82 -12.52 22.42
C ALA A 280 29.27 -11.09 22.18
N ASP A 281 28.93 -10.73 20.94
CA ASP A 281 28.32 -9.46 20.57
C ASP A 281 26.78 -9.50 20.53
N GLY A 282 26.19 -10.64 20.94
CA GLY A 282 24.76 -10.87 21.03
C GLY A 282 24.09 -11.17 19.69
N VAL A 283 24.87 -11.58 18.66
CA VAL A 283 24.36 -11.91 17.32
C VAL A 283 24.62 -13.38 16.98
N TYR A 284 23.60 -14.05 16.47
CA TYR A 284 23.66 -15.43 15.97
C TYR A 284 24.01 -15.46 14.47
N ARG A 285 24.94 -16.35 14.07
CA ARG A 285 25.52 -16.38 12.72
C ARG A 285 25.58 -17.74 12.01
N GLU A 286 25.36 -18.85 12.72
CA GLU A 286 25.52 -20.18 12.12
C GLU A 286 24.31 -20.58 11.24
N GLU A 287 24.54 -21.40 10.20
CA GLU A 287 23.47 -21.93 9.34
C GLU A 287 23.31 -23.43 9.61
N HIS A 288 22.06 -23.90 9.77
CA HIS A 288 21.74 -25.30 10.06
C HIS A 288 20.70 -25.84 9.06
N TYR A 289 21.16 -26.60 8.07
CA TYR A 289 20.32 -27.21 7.01
C TYR A 289 20.22 -28.73 7.14
#